data_AF-A0A5B6ZEG0-F1
#
_entry.id   AF-A0A5B6ZEG0-F1
#
_cell.length_a   1.000
_cell.length_b   1.000
_cell.length_c   1.000
_cell.angle_alpha   90.00
_cell.angle_beta   90.00
_cell.angle_gamma   90.00
#
_symmetry.space_group_name_H-M   'P 1'
#
loop_
_entity.id
_entity.type
_entity.pdbx_description
1 polymer ?
#
loop_
_entity_poly.entity_id
_entity_poly.type
_entity_poly.pdbx_seq_one_letter_code
_entity_poly.pdbx_strand_id
1 'polypeptide(L)'
;QNVFFSLQNFPSQRSVTLRNIEVKAMADVVPIPNDTYKLGFIGAGKMAESIARGVVKSGVLPPSRIRTAHLSSGRRTAFESFGVKVFDHNNEVVEDSDVVIFSVKPQIVKDVVL
;
A
#
# COMPACT_ATOMS: atom_id res chain seq x y z
N GLN A 1 24.23 -23.21 20.52
CA GLN A 1 25.60 -23.06 20.02
C GLN A 1 25.62 -21.84 19.12
N ASN A 2 26.05 -20.70 19.67
CA ASN A 2 26.24 -19.46 18.93
C ASN A 2 27.71 -19.38 18.55
N VAL A 3 28.01 -19.24 17.26
CA VAL A 3 29.38 -19.03 16.78
C VAL A 3 29.63 -17.53 16.66
N PHE A 4 30.62 -17.14 17.45
CA PHE A 4 31.36 -15.90 17.49
C PHE A 4 32.02 -15.63 16.12
N PHE A 5 31.90 -14.41 15.57
CA PHE A 5 32.98 -13.88 14.74
C PHE A 5 33.25 -12.43 15.12
N SER A 6 34.33 -12.30 15.90
CA SER A 6 35.03 -11.07 16.21
C SER A 6 35.75 -10.58 14.96
N LEU A 7 35.54 -9.32 14.60
CA LEU A 7 36.50 -8.54 13.82
C LEU A 7 36.69 -7.19 14.53
N GLN A 8 37.51 -7.22 15.58
CA GLN A 8 38.27 -6.04 16.01
C GLN A 8 39.66 -6.09 15.36
N ASN A 9 40.05 -4.98 14.71
CA ASN A 9 41.40 -4.37 14.66
C ASN A 9 41.53 -3.45 13.42
N PHE A 10 41.11 -2.18 13.49
CA PHE A 10 41.90 -0.93 13.73
C PHE A 10 42.23 -0.18 12.41
N PRO A 11 42.49 1.15 12.36
CA PRO A 11 42.44 2.21 13.39
C PRO A 11 41.72 3.51 12.94
N SER A 12 41.84 4.57 13.77
CA SER A 12 41.53 5.98 13.48
C SER A 12 40.09 6.45 13.71
N GLN A 13 39.85 6.78 14.99
CA GLN A 13 38.96 7.83 15.45
C GLN A 13 38.75 8.98 14.44
N ARG A 14 37.56 9.04 13.86
CA ARG A 14 36.84 10.30 13.66
C ARG A 14 35.46 10.11 14.24
N SER A 15 35.24 10.69 15.42
CA SER A 15 33.89 10.95 15.91
C SER A 15 33.21 11.86 14.88
N VAL A 16 32.43 11.26 13.99
CA VAL A 16 31.45 12.00 13.19
C VAL A 16 30.14 11.80 13.90
N THR A 17 29.67 12.84 14.57
CA THR A 17 28.36 12.85 15.21
C THR A 17 27.30 12.82 14.10
N LEU A 18 26.88 11.63 13.69
CA LEU A 18 25.73 11.41 12.79
C LEU A 18 24.43 11.33 13.61
N ARG A 19 24.16 12.33 14.46
CA ARG A 19 22.91 12.36 15.25
C ARG A 19 21.74 13.06 14.55
N ASN A 20 21.95 13.63 13.35
CA ASN A 20 20.99 14.56 12.77
C ASN A 20 20.46 14.16 11.38
N ILE A 21 20.92 13.05 10.80
CA ILE A 21 20.48 12.63 9.45
C ILE A 21 19.38 11.57 9.52
N GLU A 22 19.40 10.66 10.50
CA GLU A 22 18.34 9.64 10.63
C GLU A 22 17.00 10.21 11.15
N VAL A 23 17.03 11.24 11.99
CA VAL A 23 15.80 11.82 12.58
C VAL A 23 14.97 12.62 11.57
N LYS A 24 15.61 13.19 10.54
CA LYS A 24 14.92 14.01 9.54
C LYS A 24 14.06 13.17 8.58
N ALA A 25 14.47 11.93 8.30
CA ALA A 25 13.73 11.03 7.42
C ALA A 25 12.44 10.46 8.07
N MET A 26 12.38 10.38 9.41
CA MET A 26 11.15 9.96 10.11
C MET A 26 10.13 11.09 10.30
N ALA A 27 10.54 12.36 10.21
CA ALA A 27 9.65 13.50 10.42
C ALA A 27 8.66 13.72 9.26
N ASP A 28 9.00 13.25 8.06
CA ASP A 28 8.15 13.35 6.87
C ASP A 28 7.28 12.08 6.65
N VAL A 29 7.48 11.03 7.46
CA VAL A 29 6.64 9.83 7.42
C VAL A 29 5.47 10.04 8.35
N VAL A 30 4.38 10.57 7.81
CA VAL A 30 3.09 10.60 8.50
C VAL A 30 2.64 9.14 8.66
N PRO A 31 2.45 8.64 9.90
CA PRO A 31 1.94 7.29 10.11
C PRO A 31 0.57 7.17 9.46
N ILE A 32 0.35 6.12 8.66
CA ILE A 32 -0.98 5.82 8.13
C ILE A 32 -1.91 5.60 9.33
N PRO A 33 -2.96 6.41 9.51
CA PRO A 33 -3.86 6.24 10.64
C PRO A 33 -4.59 4.90 10.51
N ASN A 34 -4.37 4.01 11.48
CA ASN A 34 -4.97 2.66 11.46
C ASN A 34 -6.51 2.68 11.43
N ASP A 35 -7.13 3.76 11.90
CA ASP A 35 -8.58 3.85 12.10
C ASP A 35 -9.31 4.63 11.00
N THR A 36 -8.60 5.30 10.08
CA THR A 36 -9.22 6.18 9.06
C THR A 36 -8.68 6.03 7.65
N TYR A 37 -7.67 5.20 7.40
CA TYR A 37 -7.10 5.04 6.06
C TYR A 37 -8.11 4.52 5.03
N LYS A 38 -7.97 5.02 3.80
CA LYS A 38 -8.68 4.57 2.61
C LYS A 38 -7.80 3.63 1.80
N LEU A 39 -8.36 2.51 1.38
CA LEU A 39 -7.65 1.44 0.67
C LEU A 39 -8.04 1.44 -0.81
N GLY A 40 -7.08 1.73 -1.68
CA GLY A 40 -7.21 1.69 -3.13
C GLY A 40 -6.67 0.40 -3.73
N PHE A 41 -7.39 -0.15 -4.72
CA PHE A 41 -6.93 -1.27 -5.53
C PHE A 41 -6.76 -0.83 -6.98
N ILE A 42 -5.53 -0.86 -7.46
CA ILE A 42 -5.21 -0.69 -8.88
C ILE A 42 -5.24 -2.07 -9.53
N GLY A 43 -6.24 -2.29 -10.38
CA GLY A 43 -6.56 -3.58 -10.96
C GLY A 43 -7.66 -4.28 -10.19
N ALA A 44 -8.88 -4.23 -10.73
CA ALA A 44 -10.06 -4.91 -10.19
C ALA A 44 -10.07 -6.41 -10.55
N GLY A 45 -8.99 -7.15 -10.26
CA GLY A 45 -8.86 -8.60 -10.48
C GLY A 45 -9.45 -9.44 -9.33
N LYS A 46 -9.52 -10.78 -9.50
CA LYS A 46 -10.08 -11.66 -8.46
C LYS A 46 -9.37 -11.53 -7.11
N MET A 47 -8.06 -11.30 -7.14
CA MET A 47 -7.27 -11.01 -5.93
C MET A 47 -7.76 -9.76 -5.20
N ALA A 48 -7.96 -8.64 -5.92
CA ALA A 48 -8.50 -7.42 -5.34
C ALA A 48 -9.87 -7.65 -4.71
N GLU A 49 -10.74 -8.42 -5.38
CA GLU A 49 -12.07 -8.75 -4.87
C GLU A 49 -11.98 -9.60 -3.60
N SER A 50 -11.15 -10.64 -3.59
CA SER A 50 -10.97 -11.51 -2.42
C SER A 50 -10.42 -10.76 -1.22
N ILE A 51 -9.44 -9.88 -1.41
CA ILE A 51 -8.87 -9.05 -0.33
C ILE A 51 -9.92 -8.07 0.16
N ALA A 52 -10.58 -7.32 -0.73
CA ALA A 52 -11.60 -6.35 -0.35
C ALA A 52 -12.74 -7.00 0.44
N ARG A 53 -13.25 -8.16 -0.02
CA ARG A 53 -14.27 -8.92 0.71
C ARG A 53 -13.77 -9.43 2.06
N GLY A 54 -12.53 -9.94 2.11
CA GLY A 54 -11.91 -10.42 3.35
C GLY A 54 -11.77 -9.31 4.39
N VAL A 55 -11.27 -8.14 3.98
CA VAL A 55 -11.12 -6.96 4.83
C VAL A 55 -12.48 -6.50 5.36
N VAL A 56 -13.49 -6.39 4.49
CA VAL A 56 -14.85 -6.01 4.89
C VAL A 56 -15.45 -7.03 5.86
N LYS A 57 -15.31 -8.33 5.57
CA LYS A 57 -15.83 -9.41 6.41
C LYS A 57 -15.13 -9.48 7.78
N SER A 58 -13.85 -9.17 7.83
CA SER A 58 -13.07 -9.14 9.08
C SER A 58 -13.36 -7.91 9.96
N GLY A 59 -14.06 -6.90 9.43
CA GLY A 59 -14.34 -5.66 10.14
C GLY A 59 -13.17 -4.68 10.19
N VAL A 60 -12.06 -4.97 9.49
CA VAL A 60 -10.87 -4.11 9.46
C VAL A 60 -11.15 -2.77 8.76
N LEU A 61 -11.90 -2.79 7.66
CA LEU A 61 -12.37 -1.56 7.00
C LEU A 61 -13.81 -1.71 6.50
N PRO A 62 -14.62 -0.64 6.61
CA PRO A 62 -15.91 -0.61 5.94
C PRO A 62 -15.72 -0.50 4.41
N PRO A 63 -16.64 -1.05 3.61
CA PRO A 63 -16.54 -1.01 2.15
C PRO A 63 -16.53 0.42 1.59
N SER A 64 -17.14 1.38 2.31
CA SER A 64 -17.14 2.81 1.99
C SER A 64 -15.76 3.47 2.03
N ARG A 65 -14.72 2.78 2.53
CA ARG A 65 -13.32 3.24 2.50
C ARG A 65 -12.45 2.49 1.50
N ILE A 66 -13.04 1.58 0.73
CA ILE A 66 -12.34 0.87 -0.32
C ILE A 66 -12.62 1.55 -1.66
N ARG A 67 -11.57 1.70 -2.47
CA ARG A 67 -11.61 2.28 -3.82
C ARG A 67 -11.04 1.29 -4.83
N THR A 68 -11.58 1.28 -6.03
CA THR A 68 -10.96 0.61 -7.17
C THR A 68 -11.38 1.29 -8.46
N ALA A 69 -10.73 0.99 -9.58
CA ALA A 69 -11.13 1.47 -10.90
C ALA A 69 -11.21 0.31 -11.88
N HIS A 70 -12.25 0.33 -12.73
CA HIS A 70 -12.36 -0.64 -13.81
C HIS A 70 -13.33 -0.22 -14.91
N LEU A 71 -12.93 -0.44 -16.16
CA LEU A 71 -13.74 -0.14 -17.34
C LEU A 71 -14.77 -1.24 -17.66
N SER A 72 -14.53 -2.50 -17.27
CA SER A 72 -15.49 -3.58 -17.53
C SER A 72 -16.66 -3.54 -16.53
N SER A 73 -17.87 -3.43 -17.07
CA SER A 73 -19.12 -3.41 -16.30
C SER A 73 -19.26 -4.61 -15.36
N GLY A 74 -18.83 -5.81 -15.79
CA GLY A 74 -18.98 -7.03 -14.98
C GLY A 74 -18.18 -7.02 -13.68
N ARG A 75 -16.96 -6.47 -13.66
CA ARG A 75 -16.19 -6.36 -12.41
C ARG A 75 -16.66 -5.19 -11.57
N ARG A 76 -17.05 -4.08 -12.21
CA ARG A 76 -17.63 -2.93 -11.53
C ARG A 76 -18.82 -3.34 -10.65
N THR A 77 -19.80 -4.05 -11.22
CA THR A 77 -20.95 -4.55 -10.47
C THR A 77 -20.54 -5.44 -9.30
N ALA A 78 -19.50 -6.27 -9.45
CA ALA A 78 -19.05 -7.16 -8.39
C ALA A 78 -18.50 -6.42 -7.16
N PHE A 79 -17.84 -5.27 -7.35
CA PHE A 79 -17.34 -4.41 -6.27
C PHE A 79 -18.44 -3.53 -5.68
N GLU A 80 -19.27 -2.93 -6.53
CA GLU A 80 -20.41 -2.12 -6.11
C GLU A 80 -21.43 -2.96 -5.30
N SER A 81 -21.57 -4.26 -5.59
CA SER A 81 -22.52 -5.15 -4.91
C SER A 81 -22.27 -5.28 -3.40
N PHE A 82 -21.09 -4.91 -2.91
CA PHE A 82 -20.78 -4.91 -1.47
C PHE A 82 -20.34 -3.54 -0.96
N GLY A 83 -20.66 -2.47 -1.69
CA GLY A 83 -20.53 -1.08 -1.24
C GLY A 83 -19.16 -0.44 -1.48
N VAL A 84 -18.32 -1.03 -2.34
CA VAL A 84 -17.04 -0.41 -2.73
C VAL A 84 -17.28 0.67 -3.77
N LYS A 85 -16.58 1.80 -3.64
CA LYS A 85 -16.62 2.87 -4.65
C LYS A 85 -15.71 2.49 -5.82
N VAL A 86 -16.29 2.45 -7.01
CA VAL A 86 -15.59 2.14 -8.27
C VAL A 86 -15.50 3.39 -9.12
N PHE A 87 -14.29 3.77 -9.50
CA PHE A 87 -13.98 4.89 -10.39
C PHE A 87 -13.77 4.42 -11.83
N ASP A 88 -13.72 5.39 -12.74
CA ASP A 88 -13.47 5.15 -14.16
C ASP A 88 -11.96 5.11 -14.45
N HIS A 89 -11.16 5.88 -13.71
CA HIS A 89 -9.73 5.99 -13.89
C HIS A 89 -8.93 5.60 -12.64
N ASN A 90 -7.76 5.00 -12.86
CA ASN A 90 -6.82 4.63 -11.80
C ASN A 90 -6.31 5.86 -11.02
N ASN A 91 -6.20 7.02 -11.67
CA ASN A 91 -5.73 8.25 -11.04
C ASN A 91 -6.65 8.68 -9.90
N GLU A 92 -7.97 8.57 -10.09
CA GLU A 92 -8.96 8.88 -9.05
C GLU A 92 -8.84 7.95 -7.83
N VAL A 93 -8.46 6.68 -8.05
CA VAL A 93 -8.19 5.74 -6.97
C VAL A 93 -6.98 6.18 -6.17
N VAL A 94 -5.90 6.58 -6.83
CA VAL A 94 -4.66 7.03 -6.15
C VAL A 94 -4.91 8.33 -5.39
N GLU A 95 -5.65 9.27 -5.97
CA GLU A 95 -5.97 10.56 -5.33
C GLU A 95 -6.89 10.41 -4.11
N ASP A 96 -7.85 9.48 -4.13
CA ASP A 96 -8.79 9.25 -3.02
C ASP A 96 -8.37 8.10 -2.09
N SER A 97 -7.11 7.61 -2.14
CA SER A 97 -6.62 6.52 -1.27
C SER A 97 -5.33 6.87 -0.53
N ASP A 98 -5.25 6.45 0.73
CA ASP A 98 -4.03 6.61 1.54
C ASP A 98 -3.07 5.42 1.33
N VAL A 99 -3.62 4.23 1.05
CA VAL A 99 -2.88 3.00 0.79
C VAL A 99 -3.35 2.43 -0.54
N VAL A 100 -2.41 2.15 -1.45
CA VAL A 100 -2.71 1.59 -2.77
C VAL A 100 -2.08 0.21 -2.93
N ILE A 101 -2.91 -0.78 -3.26
CA ILE A 101 -2.49 -2.14 -3.60
C ILE A 101 -2.57 -2.31 -5.11
N PHE A 102 -1.43 -2.64 -5.72
CA PHE A 102 -1.36 -3.03 -7.13
C PHE A 102 -1.69 -4.51 -7.27
N SER A 103 -2.89 -4.78 -7.80
CA SER A 103 -3.45 -6.11 -8.02
C SER A 103 -3.62 -6.42 -9.51
N VAL A 104 -2.72 -5.89 -10.33
CA VAL A 104 -2.57 -6.17 -11.75
C VAL A 104 -1.60 -7.32 -12.00
N LYS A 105 -1.66 -7.95 -13.18
CA LYS A 105 -0.65 -8.92 -13.60
C LYS A 105 0.72 -8.20 -13.72
N PRO A 106 1.84 -8.80 -13.29
CA PRO A 106 3.17 -8.16 -13.34
C PRO A 106 3.55 -7.59 -14.71
N GLN A 107 3.09 -8.23 -15.79
CA GLN A 107 3.32 -7.81 -17.17
C GLN A 107 2.72 -6.43 -17.51
N ILE A 108 1.66 -6.02 -16.79
CA ILE A 108 0.91 -4.76 -17.02
C ILE A 108 1.35 -3.66 -16.04
N VAL A 109 2.12 -3.98 -15.01
CA VAL A 109 2.57 -2.99 -14.00
C VAL A 109 3.33 -1.84 -14.66
N LYS A 110 4.14 -2.13 -15.70
CA LYS A 110 4.88 -1.09 -16.42
C LYS A 110 3.99 -0.05 -17.10
N ASP A 111 2.84 -0.47 -17.62
CA ASP A 111 1.90 0.41 -18.34
C ASP A 111 0.98 1.20 -17.40
N VAL A 112 1.01 0.88 -16.09
CA VAL A 112 0.13 1.46 -15.06
C VAL A 112 0.88 2.39 -14.12
N VAL A 113 2.21 2.25 -14.04
CA VAL A 113 3.08 3.05 -13.15
C VAL A 113 3.83 4.15 -13.91
N LEU A 114 3.95 4.04 -15.25
CA LEU A 114 4.53 5.06 -16.14
C LEU A 114 3.43 5.88 -16.82
#